data_AF-B1M2K5-F1
#
_entry.id   AF-B1M2K5-F1
#
_cell.length_a   1.000
_cell.length_b   1.000
_cell.length_c   1.000
_cell.angle_alpha   90.00
_cell.angle_beta   90.00
_cell.angle_gamma   90.00
#
_symmetry.space_group_name_H-M   'P 1'
#
loop_
_entity.id
_entity.type
_entity.pdbx_description
1 polymer ?
#
loop_
_entity_poly.entity_id
_entity_poly.type
_entity_poly.pdbx_seq_one_letter_code
_entity_poly.pdbx_strand_id
1 'polypeptide(L)'
;MTETAPAPDAAPDAAGRAAGGSATGFAAARRSKRSAAVSLVLVAGAGAAALTLGGLDPSQREEEALVYGTLGACIAQQLRGAEACSAAYTSAQETYAATAPRYETEADCQRHHGTGGCTPGAQVTEAARGRYLPVMAAFMMGRTDAQDLPVQPLYPHAPEEERDEAGTATAGHGGGYCTGAGGRVAYAGGASRVHVPASVARTASTTSTTTSTTPRTVSRGGFGGTGRATAFSGGSGGRAGGFGGG
;
A
#
# COMPACT_ATOMS: atom_id res chain seq x y z
N MET A 1 -46.36 -25.87 14.50
CA MET A 1 -46.25 -26.82 13.38
C MET A 1 -44.80 -26.74 12.88
N THR A 2 -43.79 -27.14 13.67
CA THR A 2 -43.22 -28.51 13.84
C THR A 2 -42.98 -29.23 12.52
N GLU A 3 -41.70 -29.35 12.11
CA GLU A 3 -41.01 -30.58 11.68
C GLU A 3 -39.53 -30.22 11.40
N THR A 4 -38.54 -30.56 12.23
CA THR A 4 -37.90 -31.87 12.48
C THR A 4 -36.99 -32.33 11.34
N ALA A 5 -35.67 -32.27 11.59
CA ALA A 5 -34.61 -32.93 10.82
C ALA A 5 -34.67 -34.46 10.97
N PRO A 6 -33.92 -35.22 10.16
CA PRO A 6 -32.89 -36.04 10.81
C PRO A 6 -31.57 -36.18 10.04
N ALA A 7 -30.50 -36.32 10.82
CA ALA A 7 -29.21 -36.90 10.44
C ALA A 7 -29.33 -38.44 10.28
N PRO A 8 -28.27 -39.09 9.73
CA PRO A 8 -27.82 -40.29 10.42
C PRO A 8 -26.29 -40.43 10.61
N ASP A 9 -26.04 -41.28 11.61
CA ASP A 9 -24.88 -41.71 12.35
C ASP A 9 -23.70 -42.42 11.65
N ALA A 10 -22.59 -42.40 12.41
CA ALA A 10 -21.66 -43.50 12.74
C ALA A 10 -20.49 -43.90 11.82
N ALA A 11 -19.33 -43.93 12.49
CA ALA A 11 -18.04 -44.53 12.14
C ALA A 11 -18.08 -46.08 12.09
N PRO A 12 -16.95 -46.73 11.75
CA PRO A 12 -16.07 -47.23 12.82
C PRO A 12 -14.55 -47.20 12.54
N ASP A 13 -13.80 -47.40 13.64
CA ASP A 13 -12.36 -47.59 13.81
C ASP A 13 -11.72 -48.72 12.98
N ALA A 14 -10.41 -48.60 12.70
CA ALA A 14 -9.48 -49.73 12.65
C ALA A 14 -8.01 -49.30 12.86
N ALA A 15 -7.36 -49.93 13.83
CA ALA A 15 -5.95 -49.85 14.16
C ALA A 15 -5.13 -51.02 13.59
N GLY A 16 -3.82 -50.85 13.41
CA GLY A 16 -2.83 -51.94 13.22
C GLY A 16 -1.50 -51.43 12.65
N ARG A 17 -0.43 -51.25 13.44
CA ARG A 17 0.64 -52.18 13.88
C ARG A 17 1.69 -52.62 12.82
N ALA A 18 2.92 -52.16 13.08
CA ALA A 18 4.18 -52.93 13.27
C ALA A 18 5.14 -53.29 12.11
N ALA A 19 6.44 -53.13 12.46
CA ALA A 19 7.67 -53.84 12.02
C ALA A 19 8.16 -53.61 10.58
N GLY A 20 9.45 -53.53 10.24
CA GLY A 20 10.71 -53.83 10.94
C GLY A 20 11.70 -54.44 9.94
N GLY A 21 13.01 -54.15 10.06
CA GLY A 21 14.08 -55.09 9.67
C GLY A 21 15.01 -54.75 8.50
N SER A 22 16.29 -54.58 8.86
CA SER A 22 17.51 -55.23 8.29
C SER A 22 17.98 -54.84 6.87
N ALA A 23 19.18 -54.29 6.62
CA ALA A 23 20.58 -54.59 6.98
C ALA A 23 21.37 -55.19 5.80
N THR A 24 22.71 -55.00 5.86
CA THR A 24 23.82 -55.49 4.99
C THR A 24 24.25 -54.55 3.86
N GLY A 25 25.54 -54.27 3.64
CA GLY A 25 26.77 -54.70 4.34
C GLY A 25 28.06 -54.19 3.66
N PHE A 26 29.16 -54.33 4.41
CA PHE A 26 30.57 -54.53 3.99
C PHE A 26 31.31 -53.50 3.12
N ALA A 27 32.33 -52.83 3.66
CA ALA A 27 33.73 -53.32 3.72
C ALA A 27 34.73 -52.16 3.89
N ALA A 28 35.78 -52.40 4.67
CA ALA A 28 36.80 -51.43 5.10
C ALA A 28 37.97 -51.29 4.10
N ALA A 29 38.64 -50.13 4.09
CA ALA A 29 40.10 -50.04 4.31
C ALA A 29 40.67 -48.61 4.29
N ARG A 30 41.32 -48.27 5.42
CA ARG A 30 42.57 -47.50 5.61
C ARG A 30 42.76 -46.14 4.91
N ARG A 31 42.99 -45.10 5.72
CA ARG A 31 44.34 -44.51 5.98
C ARG A 31 44.18 -43.24 6.83
N SER A 32 44.85 -43.20 7.97
CA SER A 32 44.85 -42.06 8.87
C SER A 32 45.58 -40.86 8.27
N LYS A 33 44.92 -39.71 8.26
CA LYS A 33 45.58 -38.39 8.21
C LYS A 33 44.79 -37.44 9.11
N ARG A 34 45.45 -37.02 10.18
CA ARG A 34 44.93 -36.12 11.22
C ARG A 34 44.51 -34.80 10.56
N SER A 35 43.28 -34.34 10.77
CA SER A 35 42.90 -32.94 10.53
C SER A 35 41.57 -32.61 11.23
N ALA A 36 41.69 -31.70 12.21
CA ALA A 36 40.70 -30.78 12.77
C ALA A 36 39.25 -31.29 13.00
N ALA A 37 38.93 -31.56 14.26
CA ALA A 37 37.56 -31.43 14.75
C ALA A 37 37.17 -29.94 14.66
N VAL A 38 36.52 -29.54 13.56
CA VAL A 38 35.86 -28.24 13.48
C VAL A 38 34.51 -28.39 14.15
N SER A 39 34.41 -27.79 15.34
CA SER A 39 33.21 -27.71 16.17
C SER A 39 31.95 -27.43 15.37
N LEU A 40 31.05 -28.42 15.34
CA LEU A 40 29.67 -28.30 14.89
C LEU A 40 28.83 -27.58 15.97
N VAL A 41 29.28 -26.39 16.40
CA VAL A 41 28.65 -25.60 17.48
C VAL A 41 28.17 -24.22 16.99
N LEU A 42 28.49 -23.82 15.75
CA LEU A 42 28.12 -22.51 15.19
C LEU A 42 26.94 -22.54 14.21
N VAL A 43 25.93 -23.39 14.43
CA VAL A 43 24.66 -23.33 13.66
C VAL A 43 23.43 -23.09 14.56
N ALA A 44 23.56 -23.20 15.89
CA ALA A 44 22.45 -22.93 16.81
C ALA A 44 22.30 -21.45 17.21
N GLY A 45 23.24 -20.57 16.83
CA GLY A 45 23.27 -19.17 17.26
C GLY A 45 22.84 -18.12 16.23
N ALA A 46 22.62 -18.51 14.96
CA ALA A 46 22.37 -17.58 13.85
C ALA A 46 20.90 -17.57 13.37
N GLY A 47 19.97 -18.22 14.08
CA GLY A 47 18.56 -18.28 13.71
C GLY A 47 17.68 -17.19 14.35
N ALA A 48 18.10 -16.59 15.46
CA ALA A 48 17.27 -15.66 16.24
C ALA A 48 17.48 -14.17 15.89
N ALA A 49 18.52 -13.83 15.12
CA ALA A 49 18.84 -12.44 14.77
C ALA A 49 18.25 -11.96 13.43
N ALA A 50 17.58 -12.83 12.67
CA ALA A 50 16.95 -12.46 11.39
C ALA A 50 15.56 -11.81 11.55
N LEU A 51 14.96 -11.88 12.74
CA LEU A 51 13.60 -11.36 12.98
C LEU A 51 13.57 -9.91 13.50
N THR A 52 14.72 -9.25 13.69
CA THR A 52 14.77 -7.91 14.30
C THR A 52 15.07 -6.76 13.31
N LEU A 53 15.32 -7.05 12.03
CA LEU A 53 15.59 -6.03 11.00
C LEU A 53 14.40 -5.70 10.09
N GLY A 54 13.24 -6.32 10.31
CA GLY A 54 12.01 -6.08 9.57
C GLY A 54 11.02 -5.19 10.31
N GLY A 55 11.49 -4.13 10.99
CA GLY A 55 10.59 -3.16 11.60
C GLY A 55 9.73 -2.51 10.52
N LEU A 56 8.52 -3.03 10.31
CA LEU A 56 7.52 -2.44 9.42
C LEU A 56 7.29 -1.01 9.89
N ASP A 57 7.72 -0.03 9.08
CA ASP A 57 7.41 1.37 9.29
C ASP A 57 5.89 1.48 9.54
N PRO A 58 5.46 1.96 10.73
CA PRO A 58 4.05 2.00 11.06
C PRO A 58 3.23 2.84 10.07
N SER A 59 3.88 3.77 9.36
CA SER A 59 3.26 4.60 8.31
C SER A 59 2.92 3.84 7.03
N GLN A 60 3.54 2.67 6.83
CA GLN A 60 3.35 1.78 5.67
C GLN A 60 2.41 0.61 5.96
N ARG A 61 1.89 0.49 7.19
CA ARG A 61 0.85 -0.48 7.50
C ARG A 61 -0.40 -0.17 6.70
N GLU A 62 -1.02 -1.18 6.12
CA GLU A 62 -2.27 -1.01 5.38
C GLU A 62 -3.45 -0.89 6.36
N GLU A 63 -4.30 0.09 6.10
CA GLU A 63 -5.58 0.30 6.75
C GLU A 63 -6.68 -0.06 5.76
N GLU A 64 -7.65 -0.85 6.18
CA GLU A 64 -8.85 -1.09 5.39
C GLU A 64 -9.84 0.06 5.63
N ALA A 65 -10.15 0.79 4.56
CA ALA A 65 -11.07 1.91 4.57
C ALA A 65 -12.25 1.66 3.62
N LEU A 66 -13.30 2.45 3.80
CA LEU A 66 -14.47 2.47 2.96
C LEU A 66 -14.53 3.78 2.17
N VAL A 67 -14.79 3.70 0.88
CA VAL A 67 -14.91 4.84 -0.03
C VAL A 67 -16.29 4.86 -0.68
N TYR A 68 -16.96 6.01 -0.60
CA TYR A 68 -18.30 6.21 -1.15
C TYR A 68 -18.39 7.53 -1.90
N GLY A 69 -18.97 7.51 -3.10
CA GLY A 69 -19.24 8.73 -3.86
C GLY A 69 -20.40 9.57 -3.30
N THR A 70 -21.37 8.92 -2.64
CA THR A 70 -22.57 9.59 -2.11
C THR A 70 -22.99 8.99 -0.78
N LEU A 71 -23.74 9.77 0.02
CA LEU A 71 -24.38 9.28 1.25
C LEU A 71 -25.28 8.06 0.98
N GLY A 72 -26.07 8.12 -0.09
CA GLY A 72 -26.97 7.02 -0.49
C GLY A 72 -26.21 5.72 -0.77
N ALA A 73 -25.04 5.79 -1.43
CA ALA A 73 -24.19 4.62 -1.67
C ALA A 73 -23.65 4.01 -0.37
N CYS A 74 -23.28 4.84 0.61
CA CYS A 74 -22.86 4.37 1.93
C CYS A 74 -23.98 3.63 2.65
N ILE A 75 -25.17 4.23 2.70
CA ILE A 75 -26.34 3.65 3.38
C ILE A 75 -26.75 2.33 2.71
N ALA A 76 -26.79 2.29 1.37
CA ALA A 76 -27.20 1.12 0.60
C ALA A 76 -26.28 -0.09 0.79
N GLN A 77 -24.98 0.14 1.03
CA GLN A 77 -24.00 -0.93 1.26
C GLN A 77 -24.15 -1.60 2.63
N GLN A 78 -24.75 -0.94 3.61
CA GLN A 78 -25.00 -1.45 4.97
C GLN A 78 -23.75 -2.00 5.70
N LEU A 79 -22.54 -1.62 5.27
CA LEU A 79 -21.29 -1.97 5.96
C LEU A 79 -21.10 -1.15 7.25
N ARG A 80 -21.75 0.02 7.31
CA ARG A 80 -21.85 0.90 8.48
C ARG A 80 -23.32 1.26 8.68
N GLY A 81 -23.70 1.64 9.89
CA GLY A 81 -25.06 2.14 10.17
C GLY A 81 -25.36 3.45 9.43
N ALA A 82 -26.63 3.71 9.13
CA ALA A 82 -27.06 4.91 8.40
C ALA A 82 -26.66 6.22 9.10
N GLU A 83 -26.68 6.23 10.44
CA GLU A 83 -26.22 7.36 11.25
C GLU A 83 -24.71 7.61 11.06
N ALA A 84 -23.88 6.56 11.10
CA ALA A 84 -22.45 6.66 10.86
C ALA A 84 -22.13 7.16 9.44
N CYS A 85 -22.88 6.71 8.42
CA CYS A 85 -22.78 7.24 7.06
C CYS A 85 -23.12 8.73 6.98
N SER A 86 -24.18 9.16 7.68
CA SER A 86 -24.64 10.55 7.68
C SER A 86 -23.66 11.48 8.40
N ALA A 87 -23.14 11.03 9.55
CA ALA A 87 -22.10 11.74 10.30
C ALA A 87 -20.80 11.86 9.48
N ALA A 88 -20.37 10.77 8.84
CA ALA A 88 -19.19 10.79 7.98
C ALA A 88 -19.37 11.72 6.78
N TYR A 89 -20.50 11.66 6.08
CA TYR A 89 -20.74 12.56 4.94
C TYR A 89 -20.77 14.04 5.34
N THR A 90 -21.33 14.35 6.51
CA THR A 90 -21.32 15.73 7.05
C THR A 90 -19.90 16.17 7.39
N SER A 91 -19.15 15.34 8.12
CA SER A 91 -17.75 15.60 8.47
C SER A 91 -16.87 15.78 7.23
N ALA A 92 -17.11 14.99 6.17
CA ALA A 92 -16.39 15.11 4.90
C ALA A 92 -16.66 16.47 4.22
N GLN A 93 -17.91 16.96 4.22
CA GLN A 93 -18.26 18.26 3.64
C GLN A 93 -17.64 19.44 4.42
N GLU A 94 -17.66 19.37 5.75
CA GLU A 94 -17.02 20.38 6.61
C GLU A 94 -15.50 20.40 6.37
N THR A 95 -14.89 19.22 6.35
CA THR A 95 -13.46 19.06 6.06
C THR A 95 -13.14 19.52 4.65
N TYR A 96 -14.01 19.28 3.67
CA TYR A 96 -13.83 19.75 2.29
C TYR A 96 -13.73 21.27 2.23
N ALA A 97 -14.70 21.98 2.81
CA ALA A 97 -14.67 23.43 2.85
C ALA A 97 -13.42 23.97 3.58
N ALA A 98 -12.95 23.28 4.61
CA ALA A 98 -11.79 23.70 5.39
C ALA A 98 -10.43 23.40 4.75
N THR A 99 -10.32 22.32 3.95
CA THR A 99 -9.02 21.70 3.62
C THR A 99 -8.78 21.44 2.14
N ALA A 100 -9.75 21.69 1.26
CA ALA A 100 -9.57 21.48 -0.17
C ALA A 100 -8.34 22.21 -0.71
N PRO A 101 -7.51 21.55 -1.55
CA PRO A 101 -6.40 22.20 -2.24
C PRO A 101 -6.85 23.42 -3.03
N ARG A 102 -6.06 24.48 -2.99
CA ARG A 102 -6.41 25.77 -3.61
C ARG A 102 -5.47 26.07 -4.75
N TYR A 103 -6.04 26.28 -5.93
CA TYR A 103 -5.33 26.60 -7.16
C TYR A 103 -5.58 28.05 -7.59
N GLU A 104 -4.58 28.65 -8.22
CA GLU A 104 -4.67 30.01 -8.77
C GLU A 104 -5.62 30.06 -9.98
N THR A 105 -5.53 29.06 -10.85
CA THR A 105 -6.31 28.99 -12.09
C THR A 105 -7.10 27.68 -12.18
N GLU A 106 -8.18 27.71 -12.97
CA GLU A 106 -8.95 26.50 -13.26
C GLU A 106 -8.11 25.45 -13.98
N ALA A 107 -7.26 25.89 -14.92
CA ALA A 107 -6.37 25.01 -15.67
C ALA A 107 -5.39 24.26 -14.77
N ASP A 108 -4.78 24.94 -13.79
CA ASP A 108 -3.88 24.28 -12.82
C ASP A 108 -4.59 23.23 -11.97
N CYS A 109 -5.84 23.49 -11.60
CA CYS A 109 -6.66 22.52 -10.88
C CYS A 109 -6.98 21.31 -11.79
N GLN A 110 -7.46 21.57 -13.01
CA GLN A 110 -7.88 20.53 -13.94
C GLN A 110 -6.69 19.67 -14.42
N ARG A 111 -5.48 20.21 -14.45
CA ARG A 111 -4.26 19.43 -14.72
C ARG A 111 -4.02 18.30 -13.73
N HIS A 112 -4.50 18.41 -12.49
CA HIS A 112 -4.39 17.35 -11.47
C HIS A 112 -5.68 16.54 -11.31
N HIS A 113 -6.83 17.22 -11.37
CA HIS A 113 -8.13 16.65 -11.02
C HIS A 113 -9.01 16.34 -12.24
N GLY A 114 -8.50 16.63 -13.44
CA GLY A 114 -9.18 16.41 -14.70
C GLY A 114 -10.13 17.53 -15.11
N THR A 115 -10.45 17.56 -16.40
CA THR A 115 -11.47 18.42 -16.99
C THR A 115 -12.81 18.29 -16.25
N GLY A 116 -13.38 19.40 -15.80
CA GLY A 116 -14.63 19.41 -15.03
C GLY A 116 -14.50 18.94 -13.57
N GLY A 117 -13.29 18.58 -13.11
CA GLY A 117 -13.03 18.16 -11.73
C GLY A 117 -12.84 19.32 -10.75
N CYS A 118 -13.13 20.55 -11.16
CA CYS A 118 -12.84 21.78 -10.40
C CYS A 118 -14.02 22.75 -10.39
N THR A 119 -14.10 23.57 -9.34
CA THR A 119 -15.13 24.59 -9.15
C THR A 119 -14.53 25.89 -8.60
N PRO A 120 -15.08 27.07 -8.91
CA PRO A 120 -14.71 28.32 -8.24
C PRO A 120 -14.87 28.20 -6.72
N GLY A 121 -13.82 28.54 -5.97
CA GLY A 121 -13.75 28.34 -4.51
C GLY A 121 -14.82 29.10 -3.72
N ALA A 122 -15.29 30.24 -4.24
CA ALA A 122 -16.41 30.99 -3.65
C ALA A 122 -17.73 30.20 -3.63
N GLN A 123 -17.88 29.13 -4.44
CA GLN A 123 -19.04 28.23 -4.39
C GLN A 123 -18.94 27.20 -3.25
N VAL A 124 -17.74 27.00 -2.70
CA VAL A 124 -17.47 26.03 -1.61
C VAL A 124 -17.35 26.76 -0.28
N THR A 125 -16.55 27.82 -0.21
CA THR A 125 -16.33 28.60 1.01
C THR A 125 -15.82 30.01 0.69
N GLU A 126 -16.21 30.98 1.50
CA GLU A 126 -15.74 32.37 1.36
C GLU A 126 -14.22 32.49 1.47
N ALA A 127 -13.60 31.66 2.33
CA ALA A 127 -12.15 31.64 2.52
C ALA A 127 -11.36 31.19 1.27
N ALA A 128 -12.05 30.65 0.27
CA ALA A 128 -11.50 30.21 -1.01
C ALA A 128 -11.86 31.14 -2.18
N ARG A 129 -12.41 32.33 -1.91
CA ARG A 129 -12.70 33.33 -2.95
C ARG A 129 -11.43 33.62 -3.77
N GLY A 130 -11.60 33.69 -5.10
CA GLY A 130 -10.49 33.95 -6.03
C GLY A 130 -9.54 32.76 -6.24
N ARG A 131 -9.92 31.56 -5.78
CA ARG A 131 -9.20 30.30 -6.02
C ARG A 131 -10.11 29.30 -6.72
N TYR A 132 -9.52 28.26 -7.29
CA TYR A 132 -10.23 27.07 -7.78
C TYR A 132 -9.94 25.88 -6.86
N LEU A 133 -10.98 25.12 -6.55
CA LEU A 133 -10.91 23.94 -5.69
C LEU A 133 -11.30 22.71 -6.51
N PRO A 134 -10.72 21.54 -6.23
CA PRO A 134 -11.25 20.29 -6.76
C PRO A 134 -12.64 20.01 -6.18
N VAL A 135 -13.49 19.35 -6.95
CA VAL A 135 -14.79 18.89 -6.46
C VAL A 135 -14.60 17.74 -5.47
N MET A 136 -15.38 17.71 -4.39
CA MET A 136 -15.46 16.54 -3.52
C MET A 136 -16.21 15.43 -4.26
N ALA A 137 -15.48 14.44 -4.78
CA ALA A 137 -16.04 13.36 -5.59
C ALA A 137 -16.43 12.12 -4.77
N ALA A 138 -15.82 11.96 -3.59
CA ALA A 138 -16.14 10.88 -2.66
C ALA A 138 -15.73 11.27 -1.24
N PHE A 139 -16.04 10.39 -0.28
CA PHE A 139 -15.51 10.44 1.08
C PHE A 139 -14.98 9.07 1.49
N MET A 140 -13.97 9.07 2.34
CA MET A 140 -13.34 7.90 2.93
C MET A 140 -13.61 7.83 4.43
N MET A 141 -13.91 6.66 4.95
CA MET A 141 -14.09 6.41 6.38
C MET A 141 -13.52 5.06 6.80
N GLY A 142 -13.31 4.83 8.10
CA GLY A 142 -12.93 3.51 8.60
C GLY A 142 -14.01 2.45 8.36
N ARG A 143 -13.60 1.19 8.21
CA ARG A 143 -14.53 0.06 8.12
C ARG A 143 -15.25 -0.21 9.44
N THR A 144 -14.61 0.03 10.57
CA THR A 144 -15.21 -0.12 11.90
C THR A 144 -14.94 1.12 12.75
N ASP A 145 -15.74 1.32 13.80
CA ASP A 145 -15.51 2.40 14.78
C ASP A 145 -14.18 2.25 15.52
N ALA A 146 -13.76 1.01 15.80
CA ALA A 146 -12.53 0.72 16.52
C ALA A 146 -11.25 1.16 15.79
N GLN A 147 -11.31 1.41 14.48
CA GLN A 147 -10.15 1.89 13.72
C GLN A 147 -9.86 3.37 13.96
N ASP A 148 -10.84 4.15 14.41
CA ASP A 148 -10.73 5.60 14.67
C ASP A 148 -10.03 6.37 13.52
N LEU A 149 -10.34 5.98 12.28
CA LEU A 149 -9.78 6.66 11.10
C LEU A 149 -10.55 7.96 10.86
N PRO A 150 -9.84 9.08 10.61
CA PRO A 150 -10.50 10.33 10.27
C PRO A 150 -11.28 10.16 8.97
N VAL A 151 -12.46 10.77 8.92
CA VAL A 151 -13.21 10.87 7.68
C VAL A 151 -12.52 11.87 6.77
N GLN A 152 -12.29 11.50 5.50
CA GLN A 152 -11.59 12.35 4.56
C GLN A 152 -12.43 12.63 3.31
N PRO A 153 -12.55 13.89 2.87
CA PRO A 153 -13.03 14.19 1.52
C PRO A 153 -12.00 13.70 0.50
N LEU A 154 -12.49 13.16 -0.60
CA LEU A 154 -11.69 12.65 -1.69
C LEU A 154 -11.95 13.47 -2.96
N TYR A 155 -10.86 13.73 -3.67
CA TYR A 155 -10.83 14.49 -4.91
C TYR A 155 -10.50 13.57 -6.07
N PRO A 156 -11.02 13.82 -7.28
CA PRO A 156 -10.59 13.09 -8.47
C PRO A 156 -9.06 13.14 -8.60
N HIS A 157 -8.43 12.00 -8.85
CA HIS A 157 -7.04 11.95 -9.29
C HIS A 157 -7.05 11.60 -10.77
N ALA A 158 -6.81 12.57 -11.64
CA ALA A 158 -6.86 12.35 -13.08
C ALA A 158 -5.88 13.27 -13.81
N PRO A 159 -4.58 13.24 -13.45
CA PRO A 159 -3.61 14.13 -14.03
C PRO A 159 -3.46 13.82 -15.51
N GLU A 160 -3.32 14.86 -16.32
CA GLU A 160 -3.30 14.75 -17.78
C GLU A 160 -2.22 13.77 -18.26
N GLU A 161 -1.06 13.77 -17.62
CA GLU A 161 0.08 12.89 -17.92
C GLU A 161 -0.22 11.39 -17.73
N GLU A 162 -1.07 11.03 -16.76
CA GLU A 162 -1.43 9.62 -16.51
C GLU A 162 -2.60 9.15 -17.43
N ARG A 163 -3.30 10.07 -18.10
CA ARG A 163 -4.41 9.75 -19.02
C ARG A 163 -3.93 9.11 -20.32
N ASP A 164 -2.74 9.47 -20.79
CA ASP A 164 -2.19 8.96 -22.05
C ASP A 164 -1.67 7.51 -21.91
N GLU A 165 -1.35 7.07 -20.69
CA GLU A 165 -0.87 5.71 -20.42
C GLU A 165 -2.02 4.70 -20.17
N ALA A 166 -3.16 5.16 -19.67
CA ALA A 166 -4.28 4.31 -19.22
C ALA A 166 -5.32 4.00 -20.31
N GLY A 167 -4.87 3.88 -21.57
CA GLY A 167 -5.67 3.66 -22.79
C GLY A 167 -7.09 3.11 -22.55
N THR A 168 -8.08 3.95 -22.84
CA THR A 168 -9.54 3.75 -22.67
C THR A 168 -10.05 3.67 -21.23
N ALA A 169 -10.48 4.81 -20.68
CA ALA A 169 -11.38 4.85 -19.53
C ALA A 169 -12.63 5.69 -19.85
N THR A 170 -13.77 5.00 -19.83
CA THR A 170 -15.14 5.51 -19.66
C THR A 170 -15.20 6.75 -18.75
N ALA A 171 -16.18 7.63 -19.02
CA ALA A 171 -16.45 8.89 -18.32
C ALA A 171 -16.75 8.75 -16.80
N GLY A 172 -15.77 8.30 -16.02
CA GLY A 172 -15.80 8.17 -14.58
C GLY A 172 -14.40 7.90 -14.06
N HIS A 173 -13.88 8.78 -13.20
CA HIS A 173 -12.70 8.68 -12.31
C HIS A 173 -11.64 7.59 -12.64
N GLY A 174 -11.21 7.49 -13.89
CA GLY A 174 -10.31 6.43 -14.39
C GLY A 174 -8.90 6.43 -13.78
N GLY A 175 -8.57 7.39 -12.90
CA GLY A 175 -7.31 7.50 -12.17
C GLY A 175 -7.45 7.43 -10.63
N GLY A 176 -8.60 7.03 -10.09
CA GLY A 176 -8.80 6.93 -8.63
C GLY A 176 -8.97 8.30 -7.95
N TYR A 177 -8.62 8.37 -6.67
CA TYR A 177 -8.81 9.57 -5.85
C TYR A 177 -7.52 10.04 -5.17
N CYS A 178 -7.54 11.29 -4.70
CA CYS A 178 -6.55 11.87 -3.79
C CYS A 178 -7.20 12.42 -2.53
N THR A 179 -6.49 12.38 -1.41
CA THR A 179 -6.85 13.13 -0.19
C THR A 179 -6.41 14.59 -0.28
N GLY A 180 -6.83 15.44 0.66
CA GLY A 180 -6.40 16.85 0.72
C GLY A 180 -4.89 17.02 0.92
N ALA A 181 -4.25 16.03 1.56
CA ALA A 181 -2.80 15.97 1.72
C ALA A 181 -2.07 15.42 0.47
N GLY A 182 -2.80 15.04 -0.59
CA GLY A 182 -2.23 14.51 -1.84
C GLY A 182 -1.97 13.00 -1.83
N GLY A 183 -2.41 12.27 -0.81
CA GLY A 183 -2.28 10.81 -0.75
C GLY A 183 -3.18 10.13 -1.78
N ARG A 184 -2.63 9.19 -2.56
CA ARG A 184 -3.38 8.42 -3.57
C ARG A 184 -4.27 7.38 -2.90
N VAL A 185 -5.51 7.29 -3.36
CA VAL A 185 -6.48 6.25 -3.00
C VAL A 185 -6.92 5.59 -4.31
N ALA A 186 -6.27 4.47 -4.63
CA ALA A 186 -6.60 3.69 -5.82
C ALA A 186 -7.83 2.81 -5.55
N TYR A 187 -8.74 2.78 -6.52
CA TYR A 187 -9.98 2.02 -6.42
C TYR A 187 -9.90 0.81 -7.36
N ALA A 188 -9.66 -0.38 -6.81
CA ALA A 188 -9.65 -1.61 -7.58
C ALA A 188 -11.09 -2.15 -7.72
N GLY A 189 -11.73 -1.92 -8.88
CA GLY A 189 -12.82 -2.77 -9.36
C GLY A 189 -14.19 -2.64 -8.70
N GLY A 190 -14.73 -1.43 -8.50
CA GLY A 190 -16.15 -1.27 -8.13
C GLY A 190 -16.47 -1.55 -6.65
N ALA A 191 -15.48 -1.94 -5.84
CA ALA A 191 -15.67 -2.30 -4.44
C ALA A 191 -15.45 -1.09 -3.52
N SER A 192 -16.43 -0.77 -2.65
CA SER A 192 -16.29 0.30 -1.65
C SER A 192 -15.17 0.09 -0.62
N ARG A 193 -14.52 -1.07 -0.58
CA ARG A 193 -13.41 -1.37 0.32
C ARG A 193 -12.08 -1.11 -0.37
N VAL A 194 -11.19 -0.38 0.29
CA VAL A 194 -9.84 -0.09 -0.19
C VAL A 194 -8.83 -0.39 0.91
N HIS A 195 -7.62 -0.80 0.51
CA HIS A 195 -6.47 -0.87 1.40
C HIS A 195 -5.59 0.34 1.09
N VAL A 196 -5.33 1.16 2.10
CA VAL A 196 -4.56 2.39 1.98
C VAL A 196 -3.46 2.42 3.04
N PRO A 197 -2.26 2.91 2.74
CA PRO A 197 -1.23 3.08 3.77
C PRO A 197 -1.73 3.96 4.92
N ALA A 198 -1.30 3.67 6.14
CA ALA A 198 -1.63 4.45 7.33
C ALA A 198 -1.29 5.94 7.17
N SER A 199 -0.20 6.25 6.45
CA SER A 199 0.18 7.62 6.08
C SER A 199 -0.84 8.33 5.19
N VAL A 200 -1.67 7.62 4.43
CA VAL A 200 -2.77 8.21 3.65
C VAL A 200 -4.04 8.24 4.49
N ALA A 201 -4.35 7.14 5.17
CA ALA A 201 -5.60 6.98 5.92
C ALA A 201 -5.71 7.88 7.16
N ARG A 202 -4.60 8.05 7.90
CA ARG A 202 -4.57 8.79 9.17
C ARG A 202 -4.09 10.23 9.06
N THR A 203 -3.50 10.63 7.93
CA THR A 203 -3.04 12.01 7.77
C THR A 203 -4.25 12.93 7.71
N ALA A 204 -4.32 13.86 8.65
CA ALA A 204 -5.34 14.88 8.67
C ALA A 204 -5.32 15.64 7.33
N SER A 205 -6.50 15.89 6.78
CA SER A 205 -6.61 16.75 5.62
C SER A 205 -6.12 18.15 6.00
N THR A 206 -5.18 18.69 5.25
CA THR A 206 -4.65 20.05 5.44
C THR A 206 -4.79 20.80 4.13
N THR A 207 -5.06 22.10 4.20
CA THR A 207 -5.10 22.94 3.00
C THR A 207 -3.70 22.98 2.39
N SER A 208 -3.51 22.30 1.25
CA SER A 208 -2.32 22.51 0.41
C SER A 208 -2.56 23.71 -0.50
N THR A 209 -1.84 24.81 -0.25
CA THR A 209 -1.62 25.85 -1.27
C THR A 209 -0.61 25.31 -2.26
N THR A 210 -1.10 24.59 -3.26
CA THR A 210 -0.25 24.05 -4.32
C THR A 210 0.05 25.16 -5.32
N THR A 211 1.04 26.01 -5.02
CA THR A 211 1.69 26.88 -6.03
C THR A 211 2.63 26.08 -6.95
N SER A 212 2.77 24.77 -6.70
CA SER A 212 3.64 23.91 -7.48
C SER A 212 2.95 23.51 -8.79
N THR A 213 3.18 24.29 -9.84
CA THR A 213 2.81 23.99 -11.23
C THR A 213 3.49 22.70 -11.73
N THR A 214 4.44 22.14 -10.99
CA THR A 214 5.12 20.89 -11.32
C THR A 214 4.48 19.74 -10.53
N PRO A 215 4.05 18.65 -11.20
CA PRO A 215 3.72 17.41 -10.51
C PRO A 215 4.90 17.07 -9.61
N ARG A 216 4.66 16.79 -8.32
CA ARG A 216 5.71 16.18 -7.52
C ARG A 216 5.96 14.82 -8.14
N THR A 217 7.01 14.74 -8.97
CA THR A 217 7.67 13.49 -9.29
C THR A 217 8.10 12.92 -7.95
N VAL A 218 7.24 12.06 -7.39
CA VAL A 218 7.71 11.05 -6.45
C VAL A 218 8.85 10.39 -7.19
N SER A 219 10.05 10.61 -6.69
CA SER A 219 11.23 9.89 -7.15
C SER A 219 10.89 8.42 -6.94
N ARG A 220 10.35 7.78 -7.98
CA ARG A 220 10.20 6.33 -8.03
C ARG A 220 11.64 5.86 -7.96
N GLY A 221 12.10 5.56 -6.75
CA GLY A 221 13.44 5.06 -6.51
C GLY A 221 13.68 3.97 -7.53
N GLY A 222 14.62 4.23 -8.44
CA GLY A 222 14.93 3.29 -9.51
C GLY A 222 15.22 1.93 -8.91
N PHE A 223 14.65 0.88 -9.52
CA PHE A 223 15.15 -0.47 -9.33
C PHE A 223 16.67 -0.45 -9.61
N GLY A 224 17.50 -0.55 -8.56
CA GLY A 224 18.97 -0.57 -8.68
C GLY A 224 19.78 0.24 -7.65
N GLY A 225 19.15 0.98 -6.74
CA GLY A 225 19.84 1.88 -5.80
C GLY A 225 20.65 1.24 -4.66
N THR A 226 20.87 -0.07 -4.62
CA THR A 226 21.87 -0.69 -3.71
C THR A 226 23.14 -1.04 -4.48
N GLY A 227 23.73 -0.05 -5.14
CA GLY A 227 25.13 -0.07 -5.54
C GLY A 227 26.02 0.05 -4.30
N ARG A 228 26.02 -0.98 -3.45
CA ARG A 228 27.05 -1.12 -2.41
C ARG A 228 28.34 -1.37 -3.16
N ALA A 229 29.22 -0.37 -3.23
CA ALA A 229 30.57 -0.55 -3.73
C ALA A 229 31.26 -1.58 -2.83
N THR A 230 31.28 -2.84 -3.25
CA THR A 230 32.21 -3.81 -2.69
C THR A 230 33.56 -3.45 -3.28
N ALA A 231 34.39 -2.76 -2.51
CA ALA A 231 35.82 -2.70 -2.79
C ALA A 231 36.37 -4.12 -2.62
N PHE A 232 36.44 -4.88 -3.72
CA PHE A 232 37.27 -6.07 -3.79
C PHE A 232 38.71 -5.60 -3.93
N SER A 233 39.42 -5.49 -2.81
CA SER A 233 40.89 -5.48 -2.81
C SER A 233 41.35 -6.88 -3.23
N GLY A 234 41.30 -7.14 -4.54
CA GLY A 234 41.90 -8.31 -5.17
C GLY A 234 43.39 -8.10 -5.30
N GLY A 235 44.16 -8.77 -4.44
CA GLY A 235 45.59 -8.93 -4.64
C GLY A 235 45.85 -9.78 -5.89
N SER A 236 46.63 -9.26 -6.82
CA SER A 236 47.23 -10.04 -7.90
C SER A 236 48.74 -9.78 -7.91
N GLY A 237 49.50 -10.74 -7.39
CA GLY A 237 50.92 -10.84 -7.69
C GLY A 237 51.12 -11.37 -9.11
N GLY A 238 52.16 -10.91 -9.81
CA GLY A 238 52.50 -11.48 -11.12
C GLY A 238 53.51 -10.71 -11.98
N ARG A 239 54.79 -10.84 -11.62
CA ARG A 239 55.97 -11.08 -12.51
C ARG A 239 56.31 -10.09 -13.64
N ALA A 240 57.45 -9.43 -13.44
CA ALA A 240 58.65 -9.33 -14.29
C ALA A 240 58.57 -9.60 -15.81
N GLY A 241 59.12 -8.67 -16.59
CA GLY A 241 59.56 -8.85 -17.98
C GLY A 241 59.93 -7.51 -18.63
N GLY A 242 61.19 -7.33 -19.02
CA GLY A 242 61.78 -6.04 -19.42
C GLY A 242 61.65 -5.63 -20.90
N PHE A 243 62.58 -4.74 -21.26
CA PHE A 243 63.13 -4.33 -22.58
C PHE A 243 62.31 -3.40 -23.53
N GLY A 244 62.75 -2.14 -23.62
CA GLY A 244 63.57 -1.69 -24.76
C GLY A 244 62.94 -0.82 -25.87
N GLY A 245 63.26 0.49 -25.84
CA GLY A 245 63.90 1.25 -26.92
C GLY A 245 63.20 1.51 -28.26
N GLY A 246 63.11 2.80 -28.64
CA GLY A 246 62.80 3.27 -29.99
C GLY A 246 62.24 4.69 -29.99
#